data_AF-A0A9X2HNP0-F1
#
_entry.id   AF-A0A9X2HNP0-F1
#
_cell.length_a   1.000
_cell.length_b   1.000
_cell.length_c   1.000
_cell.angle_alpha   90.00
_cell.angle_beta   90.00
_cell.angle_gamma   90.00
#
_symmetry.space_group_name_H-M   'P 1'
#
loop_
_entity.id
_entity.type
_entity.pdbx_description
1 polymer ?
#
loop_
_entity_poly.entity_id
_entity_poly.type
_entity_poly.pdbx_seq_one_letter_code
_entity_poly.pdbx_strand_id
1 'polypeptide(L)'
;RSLSAWVGLTPRQNSSGGKERLGSITKAGNTYLRELLVVGAMAVIRRARHGSAKWPWVGQLLERKKPKVAAVALANKNARIIWAMLATGEPYRDAELAAA
;
A
#
# COMPACT_ATOMS: atom_id res chain seq x y z
N ARG A 1 8.92 -14.23 -0.88
CA ARG A 1 9.09 -12.77 -1.14
C ARG A 1 7.69 -12.18 -1.34
N SER A 2 7.33 -11.12 -0.62
CA SER A 2 6.00 -10.51 -0.74
C SER A 2 5.89 -9.62 -1.98
N LEU A 3 4.74 -9.59 -2.66
CA LEU A 3 4.48 -8.77 -3.85
C LEU A 3 4.89 -7.30 -3.65
N SER A 4 4.59 -6.72 -2.49
CA SER A 4 4.92 -5.33 -2.18
C SER A 4 6.42 -5.02 -2.31
N ALA A 5 7.29 -5.94 -1.92
CA ALA A 5 8.73 -5.76 -2.02
C ALA A 5 9.22 -5.93 -3.47
N TRP A 6 8.60 -6.86 -4.22
CA TRP A 6 8.93 -7.07 -5.62
C TRP A 6 8.49 -5.91 -6.52
N VAL A 7 7.40 -5.20 -6.20
CA VAL A 7 6.93 -3.99 -6.93
C VAL A 7 7.62 -2.70 -6.42
N GLY A 8 8.58 -2.83 -5.51
CA GLY A 8 9.32 -1.71 -4.94
C GLY A 8 8.51 -0.80 -4.01
N LEU A 9 7.38 -1.26 -3.47
CA LEU A 9 6.52 -0.46 -2.56
C LEU A 9 7.01 -0.49 -1.10
N THR A 10 8.11 -1.17 -0.80
CA THR A 10 8.73 -1.25 0.52
C THR A 10 10.13 -0.63 0.54
N PRO A 11 10.60 -0.12 1.69
CA PRO A 11 11.99 0.28 1.87
C PRO A 11 12.96 -0.87 1.56
N ARG A 12 14.13 -0.55 1.01
CA ARG A 12 15.22 -1.53 0.86
C ARG A 12 15.73 -1.96 2.23
N GLN A 13 15.78 -3.25 2.50
CA GLN A 13 16.33 -3.78 3.75
C GLN A 13 17.80 -4.17 3.55
N ASN A 14 18.71 -3.54 4.29
CA ASN A 14 20.15 -3.83 4.27
C ASN A 14 20.59 -4.21 5.70
N SER A 15 20.06 -5.31 6.22
CA SER A 15 20.29 -5.76 7.60
C SER A 15 21.41 -6.80 7.65
N SER A 16 22.32 -6.70 8.61
CA SER A 16 23.38 -7.69 8.87
C SER A 16 23.65 -7.80 10.37
N GLY A 17 24.08 -8.99 10.83
CA GLY A 17 24.49 -9.21 12.22
C GLY A 17 23.46 -8.77 13.27
N GLY A 18 22.17 -9.02 13.04
CA GLY A 18 21.08 -8.64 13.96
C GLY A 18 20.71 -7.16 13.99
N LYS A 19 21.34 -6.31 13.18
CA LYS A 19 21.00 -4.87 13.09
C LYS A 19 20.09 -4.62 11.90
N GLU A 20 18.86 -4.19 12.17
CA GLU A 20 17.93 -3.80 11.12
C GLU A 20 18.28 -2.41 10.56
N ARG A 21 18.44 -2.31 9.25
CA ARG A 21 18.63 -1.02 8.56
C ARG A 21 17.70 -0.94 7.35
N LEU A 22 16.77 0.01 7.41
CA LEU A 22 15.87 0.35 6.31
C LEU A 22 16.44 1.52 5.52
N GLY A 23 16.59 1.33 4.21
CA GLY A 23 17.00 2.36 3.25
C GLY A 23 15.80 3.06 2.61
N SER A 24 16.03 3.69 1.46
CA SER A 24 14.95 4.32 0.68
C SER A 24 14.03 3.29 0.02
N ILE A 25 12.80 3.74 -0.31
CA ILE A 25 11.91 2.98 -1.20
C ILE A 25 12.49 3.05 -2.60
N THR A 26 12.82 1.90 -3.17
CA THR A 26 13.38 1.80 -4.51
C THR A 26 12.27 1.72 -5.55
N LYS A 27 12.56 2.10 -6.81
CA LYS A 27 11.69 1.81 -7.95
C LYS A 27 12.05 0.47 -8.61
N ALA A 28 12.76 -0.41 -7.90
CA ALA A 28 13.18 -1.70 -8.44
C ALA A 28 11.97 -2.65 -8.54
N GLY A 29 11.93 -3.48 -9.59
CA GLY A 29 10.82 -4.38 -9.87
C GLY A 29 10.01 -4.00 -11.11
N ASN A 30 8.73 -4.39 -11.12
CA ASN A 30 7.83 -4.03 -12.21
C ASN A 30 7.30 -2.59 -12.04
N THR A 31 7.86 -1.67 -12.81
CA THR A 31 7.49 -0.24 -12.81
C THR A 31 6.05 -0.02 -13.23
N TYR A 32 5.54 -0.78 -14.21
CA TYR A 32 4.18 -0.61 -14.72
C TYR A 32 3.13 -0.99 -13.66
N LEU A 33 3.32 -2.14 -13.00
CA LEU A 33 2.43 -2.55 -11.90
C LEU A 33 2.49 -1.57 -10.72
N ARG A 34 3.67 -1.04 -10.42
CA ARG A 34 3.83 0.02 -9.41
C ARG A 34 3.02 1.26 -9.79
N GLU A 35 3.13 1.70 -11.02
CA GLU A 35 2.43 2.87 -11.52
C GLU A 35 0.91 2.69 -11.41
N LEU A 36 0.38 1.56 -11.89
CA LEU A 36 -1.05 1.24 -11.78
C LEU A 36 -1.55 1.27 -10.33
N LEU A 37 -0.82 0.65 -9.40
CA LEU A 37 -1.18 0.63 -7.98
C LEU A 37 -1.16 2.04 -7.36
N VAL A 38 -0.15 2.85 -7.69
CA VAL A 38 -0.02 4.21 -7.17
C VAL A 38 -1.07 5.15 -7.78
N VAL A 39 -1.35 5.05 -9.08
CA VAL A 39 -2.39 5.83 -9.76
C VAL A 39 -3.77 5.49 -9.20
N GLY A 40 -4.08 4.20 -9.02
CA GLY A 40 -5.32 3.76 -8.38
C GLY A 40 -5.44 4.29 -6.95
N ALA A 41 -4.37 4.20 -6.16
CA ALA A 41 -4.35 4.77 -4.81
C ALA A 41 -4.56 6.29 -4.82
N MET A 42 -3.96 7.02 -5.76
CA MET A 42 -4.15 8.47 -5.90
C MET A 42 -5.62 8.85 -6.19
N ALA A 43 -6.35 8.02 -6.95
CA ALA A 43 -7.78 8.23 -7.17
C ALA A 43 -8.59 8.10 -5.87
N VAL A 44 -8.27 7.10 -5.04
CA VAL A 44 -8.89 6.93 -3.70
C VAL A 44 -8.54 8.11 -2.79
N ILE A 45 -7.26 8.52 -2.73
CA ILE A 45 -6.84 9.69 -1.95
C ILE A 45 -7.61 10.95 -2.37
N ARG A 46 -7.77 11.17 -3.68
CA ARG A 46 -8.53 12.32 -4.20
C ARG A 46 -9.96 12.31 -3.68
N ARG A 47 -10.63 11.16 -3.70
CA ARG A 47 -12.00 11.02 -3.17
C ARG A 47 -12.04 11.19 -1.64
N ALA A 48 -11.13 10.57 -0.91
CA ALA A 48 -11.07 10.63 0.55
C ALA A 48 -10.88 12.05 1.08
N ARG A 49 -10.21 12.94 0.32
CA ARG A 49 -10.09 14.38 0.67
C ARG A 49 -11.41 15.14 0.69
N HIS A 50 -12.42 14.65 -0.03
CA HIS A 50 -13.75 15.27 -0.11
C HIS A 50 -14.77 14.55 0.79
N GLY A 51 -14.34 13.51 1.50
CA GLY A 51 -15.17 12.65 2.33
C GLY A 51 -14.44 11.35 2.63
N SER A 52 -13.96 11.20 3.86
CA SER A 52 -13.16 10.05 4.31
C SER A 52 -13.97 8.98 5.04
N ALA A 53 -15.29 9.15 5.19
CA ALA A 53 -16.15 8.22 5.93
C ALA A 53 -16.04 6.77 5.43
N LYS A 54 -15.86 6.58 4.11
CA LYS A 54 -15.66 5.26 3.49
C LYS A 54 -14.27 4.66 3.73
N TRP A 55 -13.28 5.47 4.13
CA TRP A 55 -11.90 5.01 4.37
C TRP A 55 -11.30 5.71 5.59
N PRO A 56 -11.73 5.36 6.82
CA PRO A 56 -11.28 6.03 8.03
C PRO A 56 -9.76 6.02 8.18
N TRP A 57 -9.11 4.89 7.87
CA TRP A 57 -7.65 4.76 7.89
C TRP A 57 -6.95 5.71 6.92
N VAL A 58 -7.52 5.94 5.73
CA VAL A 58 -6.98 6.88 4.74
C VAL A 58 -7.17 8.33 5.22
N GLY A 59 -8.30 8.64 5.84
CA GLY A 59 -8.56 9.95 6.47
C GLY A 59 -7.50 10.29 7.52
N GLN A 60 -7.31 9.41 8.50
CA GLN A 60 -6.29 9.57 9.55
C GLN A 60 -4.86 9.65 9.00
N LEU A 61 -4.59 9.03 7.84
CA LEU A 61 -3.30 9.11 7.20
C LEU A 61 -3.09 10.46 6.51
N LEU A 62 -4.15 11.02 5.90
CA LEU A 62 -4.11 12.33 5.25
C LEU A 62 -3.99 13.48 6.25
N GLU A 63 -4.44 13.31 7.48
CA GLU A 63 -4.20 14.27 8.58
C GLU A 63 -2.71 14.41 8.92
N ARG A 64 -1.94 13.33 8.76
CA ARG A 64 -0.53 13.25 9.22
C ARG A 64 0.50 13.30 8.09
N LYS A 65 0.10 13.01 6.85
CA LYS A 65 1.01 12.82 5.71
C LYS A 65 0.51 13.52 4.46
N LYS A 66 1.46 14.00 3.65
CA LYS A 66 1.19 14.58 2.33
C LYS A 66 0.42 13.57 1.45
N PRO A 67 -0.51 14.00 0.58
CA PRO A 67 -1.36 13.10 -0.21
C PRO A 67 -0.60 12.05 -1.03
N LYS A 68 0.52 12.43 -1.67
CA LYS A 68 1.34 11.48 -2.45
C LYS A 68 1.98 10.40 -1.57
N VAL A 69 2.36 10.71 -0.33
CA VAL A 69 2.91 9.75 0.63
C VAL A 69 1.81 8.79 1.09
N ALA A 70 0.62 9.33 1.39
CA ALA A 70 -0.55 8.53 1.72
C ALA A 70 -0.94 7.57 0.58
N ALA A 71 -0.86 8.01 -0.68
CA ALA A 71 -1.11 7.16 -1.84
C ALA A 71 -0.11 6.00 -1.94
N VAL A 72 1.19 6.23 -1.71
CA VAL A 72 2.20 5.16 -1.72
C VAL A 72 1.94 4.15 -0.59
N ALA A 73 1.55 4.62 0.60
CA ALA A 73 1.20 3.75 1.72
C ALA A 73 -0.06 2.91 1.43
N LEU A 74 -1.08 3.51 0.82
CA LEU A 74 -2.28 2.79 0.38
C LEU A 74 -1.95 1.76 -0.69
N ALA A 75 -1.13 2.10 -1.68
CA ALA A 75 -0.66 1.16 -2.70
C ALA A 75 0.08 -0.02 -2.07
N ASN A 76 0.93 0.22 -1.07
CA ASN A 76 1.62 -0.84 -0.32
C ASN A 76 0.64 -1.74 0.45
N LYS A 77 -0.40 -1.16 1.08
CA LYS A 77 -1.48 -1.94 1.73
C LYS A 77 -2.20 -2.83 0.71
N ASN A 78 -2.59 -2.27 -0.44
CA ASN A 78 -3.25 -3.01 -1.51
C ASN A 78 -2.36 -4.15 -2.05
N ALA A 79 -1.07 -3.91 -2.26
CA ALA A 79 -0.14 -4.95 -2.72
C ALA A 79 -0.05 -6.13 -1.74
N ARG A 80 -0.14 -5.87 -0.42
CA ARG A 80 -0.16 -6.94 0.59
C ARG A 80 -1.47 -7.72 0.58
N ILE A 81 -2.60 -7.04 0.41
CA ILE A 81 -3.92 -7.67 0.27
C ILE A 81 -3.96 -8.56 -0.98
N ILE A 82 -3.54 -8.02 -2.13
CA ILE A 82 -3.47 -8.77 -3.39
C ILE A 82 -2.58 -10.01 -3.24
N TRP A 83 -1.43 -9.88 -2.58
CA TRP A 83 -0.57 -11.03 -2.32
C TRP A 83 -1.26 -12.09 -1.47
N ALA A 84 -1.96 -11.70 -0.41
CA ALA A 84 -2.70 -12.64 0.44
C ALA A 84 -3.81 -13.35 -0.35
N MET A 85 -4.58 -12.63 -1.17
CA MET A 85 -5.61 -13.20 -2.04
C MET A 85 -5.01 -14.19 -3.03
N LEU A 86 -3.93 -13.82 -3.72
CA LEU A 86 -3.27 -14.70 -4.69
C LEU A 86 -2.63 -15.94 -4.05
N ALA A 87 -2.08 -15.81 -2.84
CA ALA A 87 -1.44 -16.91 -2.12
C ALA A 87 -2.46 -17.90 -1.53
N THR A 88 -3.64 -17.44 -1.16
CA THR A 88 -4.71 -18.25 -0.56
C THR A 88 -5.75 -18.73 -1.57
N GLY A 89 -5.85 -18.08 -2.73
CA GLY A 89 -6.92 -18.29 -3.71
C GLY A 89 -8.27 -17.70 -3.26
N GLU A 90 -8.32 -17.00 -2.14
CA GLU A 90 -9.55 -16.44 -1.61
C GLU A 90 -9.89 -15.08 -2.26
N PRO A 91 -11.18 -14.78 -2.45
CA PRO A 91 -11.61 -13.48 -2.96
C PRO A 91 -11.33 -12.37 -1.94
N TYR A 92 -11.34 -11.12 -2.43
CA TYR A 92 -11.22 -9.96 -1.57
C TYR A 92 -12.39 -9.92 -0.59
N ARG A 93 -12.07 -9.89 0.71
CA ARG A 93 -13.04 -9.67 1.78
C ARG A 93 -12.86 -8.27 2.31
N ASP A 94 -13.88 -7.44 2.12
CA ASP A 94 -13.92 -6.13 2.74
C ASP A 94 -14.30 -6.29 4.21
N ALA A 95 -13.38 -5.94 5.11
CA ALA A 95 -13.57 -6.11 6.55
C ALA A 95 -14.70 -5.24 7.10
N GLU A 96 -15.04 -4.12 6.45
CA GLU A 96 -16.19 -3.28 6.83
C GLU A 96 -17.52 -3.88 6.38
N LEU A 97 -17.57 -4.59 5.24
CA LEU A 97 -18.76 -5.29 4.75
C LEU A 97 -18.96 -6.66 5.42
N ALA A 98 -17.88 -7.31 5.87
CA ALA A 98 -17.95 -8.60 6.55
C ALA A 98 -18.37 -8.48 8.04
N ALA A 99 -18.30 -7.28 8.62
CA ALA A 99 -18.71 -6.97 9.99
C ALA A 99 -20.09 -6.30 10.08
N ALA A 100 -20.73 -6.02 8.95
CA ALA A 100 -22.10 -5.50 8.82
C ALA A 100 -23.07 -6.64 8.50
#